data_AF-A0A7S2QH69-F1
#
_entry.id   AF-A0A7S2QH69-F1
#
_cell.length_a   1.000
_cell.length_b   1.000
_cell.length_c   1.000
_cell.angle_alpha   90.00
_cell.angle_beta   90.00
_cell.angle_gamma   90.00
#
_symmetry.space_group_name_H-M   'P 1'
#
loop_
_entity.id
_entity.type
_entity.pdbx_description
1 polymer ?
#
loop_
_entity_poly.entity_id
_entity_poly.type
_entity_poly.pdbx_seq_one_letter_code
_entity_poly.pdbx_strand_id
1 'polypeptide(L)'
;MVSLEGGLVATSSATLRPEEYSLMRGVSVRHLLAAAGEVFRVRVDSLPQSDQARLHDRSVPVRAYQRFLSHCWSSPGWQKVHVLASDHLGPIAFLAASVVAVAVHVVQHFYELPTVPCTGDFHGNPFVISFWELCLGEAAALCVAFAGHNFCTTQYFLDCVCIHQ
;
A
#
# COMPACT_ATOMS: atom_id res chain seq x y z
N MET A 1 -10.05 -54.87 21.40
CA MET A 1 -9.84 -54.02 20.20
C MET A 1 -10.98 -53.02 20.18
N VAL A 2 -10.78 -51.83 20.75
CA VAL A 2 -11.82 -50.80 20.91
C VAL A 2 -11.41 -49.63 20.04
N SER A 3 -12.25 -49.32 19.04
CA SER A 3 -12.11 -48.18 18.15
C SER A 3 -12.22 -46.88 18.94
N LEU A 4 -11.27 -45.97 18.71
CA LEU A 4 -11.37 -44.56 19.09
C LEU A 4 -12.11 -43.82 17.98
N GLU A 5 -13.39 -43.56 18.18
CA GLU A 5 -14.09 -42.46 17.52
C GLU A 5 -13.77 -41.17 18.30
N GLY A 6 -13.21 -40.17 17.64
CA GLY A 6 -12.90 -38.92 18.29
C GLY A 6 -12.45 -37.83 17.34
N GLY A 7 -13.34 -36.87 17.09
CA GLY A 7 -12.95 -35.52 16.69
C GLY A 7 -13.38 -35.09 15.29
N LEU A 8 -14.69 -34.99 15.05
CA LEU A 8 -15.20 -34.09 14.02
C LEU A 8 -14.96 -32.65 14.52
N VAL A 9 -13.89 -32.02 14.02
CA VAL A 9 -13.66 -30.59 14.19
C VAL A 9 -14.77 -29.87 13.43
N ALA A 10 -15.78 -29.41 14.17
CA ALA A 10 -16.77 -28.48 13.65
C ALA A 10 -16.05 -27.18 13.28
N THR A 11 -15.75 -27.02 12.01
CA THR A 11 -15.44 -25.72 11.42
C THR A 11 -16.74 -24.91 11.45
N SER A 12 -16.98 -24.26 12.59
CA SER A 12 -18.04 -23.27 12.75
C SER A 12 -17.76 -22.15 11.76
N SER A 13 -18.41 -22.22 10.60
CA SER A 13 -18.57 -21.07 9.72
C SER A 13 -19.48 -20.11 10.47
N ALA A 14 -18.89 -19.25 11.29
CA ALA A 14 -19.60 -18.21 12.01
C ALA A 14 -20.19 -17.25 10.99
N THR A 15 -21.45 -17.48 10.60
CA THR A 15 -22.27 -16.49 9.92
C THR A 15 -22.43 -15.30 10.86
N LEU A 16 -21.61 -14.28 10.67
CA LEU A 16 -21.70 -13.00 11.35
C LEU A 16 -23.12 -12.44 11.19
N ARG A 17 -23.67 -11.88 12.28
CA ARG A 17 -25.02 -11.30 12.27
C ARG A 17 -25.03 -10.02 11.42
N PRO A 18 -26.16 -9.65 10.80
CA PRO A 18 -26.30 -8.42 10.02
C PRO A 18 -25.80 -7.15 10.76
N GLU A 19 -25.98 -7.10 12.08
CA GLU A 19 -25.58 -5.99 12.95
C GLU A 19 -24.05 -5.91 13.16
N GLU A 20 -23.33 -7.04 13.07
CA GLU A 20 -21.87 -7.07 13.21
C GLU A 20 -21.17 -6.52 11.95
N TYR A 21 -21.82 -6.64 10.78
CA TYR A 21 -21.32 -6.03 9.55
C TYR A 21 -21.38 -4.50 9.56
N SER A 22 -22.28 -3.87 10.33
CA SER A 22 -22.29 -2.42 10.45
C SER A 22 -21.18 -1.90 11.37
N LEU A 23 -20.70 -2.74 12.29
CA LEU A 23 -19.62 -2.41 13.22
C LEU A 23 -18.24 -2.54 12.58
N MET A 24 -18.06 -3.48 11.64
CA MET A 24 -16.79 -3.66 10.97
C MET A 24 -16.62 -2.66 9.82
N ARG A 25 -15.83 -1.61 10.04
CA ARG A 25 -15.56 -0.56 9.05
C ARG A 25 -14.09 -0.53 8.67
N GLY A 26 -13.82 -0.39 7.38
CA GLY A 26 -12.48 -0.30 6.82
C GLY A 26 -12.30 0.94 5.93
N VAL A 27 -11.06 1.33 5.73
CA VAL A 27 -10.66 2.39 4.82
C VAL A 27 -9.70 1.84 3.77
N SER A 28 -9.89 2.24 2.51
CA SER A 28 -9.06 1.73 1.43
C SER A 28 -7.68 2.37 1.43
N VAL A 29 -6.66 1.63 0.97
CA VAL A 29 -5.29 2.16 0.77
C VAL A 29 -5.31 3.41 -0.10
N ARG A 30 -6.20 3.47 -1.10
CA ARG A 30 -6.41 4.67 -1.91
C ARG A 30 -6.72 5.90 -1.06
N HIS A 31 -7.65 5.80 -0.11
CA HIS A 31 -7.98 6.91 0.78
C HIS A 31 -6.89 7.19 1.81
N LEU A 32 -6.18 6.16 2.28
CA LEU A 32 -5.06 6.31 3.22
C LEU A 32 -3.86 7.04 2.61
N LEU A 33 -3.60 6.84 1.31
CA LEU A 33 -2.48 7.48 0.60
C LEU A 33 -2.89 8.76 -0.14
N ALA A 34 -4.19 9.02 -0.31
CA ALA A 34 -4.70 10.25 -0.90
C ALA A 34 -4.20 11.49 -0.13
N ALA A 35 -4.07 12.62 -0.84
CA ALA A 35 -3.58 13.89 -0.29
C ALA A 35 -2.28 13.74 0.53
N ALA A 36 -1.36 12.89 0.04
CA ALA A 36 -0.09 12.56 0.72
C ALA A 36 -0.28 12.05 2.16
N GLY A 37 -1.31 11.23 2.36
CA GLY A 37 -1.66 10.63 3.64
C GLY A 37 -2.03 11.64 4.72
N GLU A 38 -2.85 12.62 4.34
CA GLU A 38 -3.45 13.62 5.25
C GLU A 38 -3.98 12.97 6.54
N VAL A 39 -4.66 11.82 6.41
CA VAL A 39 -5.22 11.05 7.53
C VAL A 39 -4.18 10.65 8.59
N PHE A 40 -2.92 10.47 8.19
CA PHE A 40 -1.84 10.12 9.11
C PHE A 40 -1.18 11.33 9.76
N ARG A 41 -1.46 12.53 9.26
CA ARG A 41 -0.80 13.78 9.67
C ARG A 41 -1.65 14.61 10.63
N VAL A 42 -2.95 14.32 10.73
CA VAL A 42 -3.90 15.07 11.55
C VAL A 42 -4.22 14.31 12.82
N ARG A 43 -4.11 14.96 14.00
CA ARG A 43 -4.52 14.38 15.29
C ARG A 43 -6.03 14.44 15.45
N VAL A 44 -6.68 13.28 15.43
CA VAL A 44 -8.16 13.18 15.49
C VAL A 44 -8.72 13.78 16.78
N ASP A 45 -8.06 13.55 17.92
CA ASP A 45 -8.49 14.09 19.22
C ASP A 45 -8.47 15.64 19.29
N SER A 46 -7.77 16.30 18.35
CA SER A 46 -7.72 17.76 18.25
C SER A 46 -8.71 18.36 17.26
N LEU A 47 -9.42 17.52 16.50
CA LEU A 47 -10.39 17.96 15.51
C LEU A 47 -11.74 18.29 16.13
N PRO A 48 -12.50 19.24 15.55
CA PRO A 48 -13.91 19.42 15.87
C PRO A 48 -14.71 18.12 15.63
N GLN A 49 -15.76 17.89 16.42
CA GLN A 49 -16.63 16.70 16.29
C GLN A 49 -17.18 16.53 14.86
N SER A 50 -17.48 17.63 14.15
CA SER A 50 -17.93 17.59 12.76
C SER A 50 -16.89 16.99 11.82
N ASP A 51 -15.60 17.26 12.05
CA ASP A 51 -14.52 16.73 11.22
C ASP A 51 -14.14 15.31 11.60
N GLN A 52 -14.30 14.93 12.88
CA GLN A 52 -14.19 13.54 13.32
C GLN A 52 -15.28 12.67 12.66
N ALA A 53 -16.53 13.16 12.62
CA ALA A 53 -17.62 12.49 11.92
C ALA A 53 -17.33 12.36 10.41
N ARG A 54 -16.82 13.42 9.77
CA ARG A 54 -16.41 13.38 8.35
C ARG A 54 -15.28 12.39 8.08
N LEU A 55 -14.35 12.21 9.02
CA LEU A 55 -13.31 11.18 8.90
C LEU A 55 -13.93 9.80 9.00
N HIS A 56 -14.82 9.58 9.97
CA HIS A 56 -15.54 8.32 10.11
C HIS A 56 -16.36 7.95 8.86
N ASP A 57 -17.00 8.93 8.23
CA ASP A 57 -17.76 8.73 6.99
C ASP A 57 -16.91 8.24 5.80
N ARG A 58 -15.58 8.41 5.85
CA ARG A 58 -14.66 7.89 4.82
C ARG A 58 -14.43 6.38 4.95
N SER A 59 -14.76 5.79 6.10
CA SER A 59 -14.73 4.33 6.26
C SER A 59 -16.00 3.70 5.69
N VAL A 60 -15.91 2.46 5.21
CA VAL A 60 -17.03 1.70 4.65
C VAL A 60 -17.22 0.38 5.41
N PRO A 61 -18.45 -0.13 5.55
CA PRO A 61 -18.68 -1.47 6.10
C PRO A 61 -17.93 -2.54 5.29
N VAL A 62 -17.18 -3.41 5.97
CA VAL A 62 -16.40 -4.48 5.35
C VAL A 62 -16.74 -5.83 5.98
N ARG A 63 -16.67 -6.89 5.18
CA ARG A 63 -16.91 -8.27 5.67
C ARG A 63 -15.69 -8.87 6.39
N ALA A 64 -14.50 -8.39 6.07
CA ALA A 64 -13.25 -8.83 6.68
C ALA A 64 -12.18 -7.74 6.48
N TYR A 65 -11.31 -7.58 7.47
CA TYR A 65 -10.10 -6.79 7.33
C TYR A 65 -9.01 -7.62 6.69
N GLN A 66 -8.29 -7.05 5.74
CA GLN A 66 -7.10 -7.70 5.19
C GLN A 66 -5.90 -7.42 6.09
N ARG A 67 -5.82 -6.20 6.64
CA ARG A 67 -4.72 -5.75 7.50
C ARG A 67 -5.22 -4.74 8.54
N PHE A 68 -4.49 -4.69 9.64
CA PHE A 68 -4.73 -3.77 10.75
C PHE A 68 -3.60 -2.75 10.82
N LEU A 69 -3.95 -1.48 10.98
CA LEU A 69 -3.00 -0.39 11.17
C LEU A 69 -3.40 0.40 12.42
N SER A 70 -2.67 0.20 13.52
CA SER A 70 -2.85 1.03 14.71
C SER A 70 -2.17 2.38 14.50
N HIS A 71 -2.91 3.45 14.74
CA HIS A 71 -2.37 4.79 14.69
C HIS A 71 -1.69 5.14 16.01
N CYS A 72 -0.40 4.82 16.14
CA CYS A 72 0.40 5.37 17.24
C CYS A 72 0.96 6.75 16.86
N TRP A 73 0.65 7.80 17.63
CA TRP A 73 1.11 9.18 17.36
C TRP A 73 2.61 9.40 17.61
N SER A 74 3.34 8.40 18.10
CA SER A 74 4.77 8.48 18.33
C SER A 74 5.59 8.52 17.04
N SER A 75 5.08 7.93 15.94
CA SER A 75 5.74 7.97 14.63
C SER A 75 5.18 9.08 13.75
N PRO A 76 6.03 9.86 13.06
CA PRO A 76 5.59 10.84 12.09
C PRO A 76 4.71 10.23 10.99
N GLY A 77 3.61 10.91 10.66
CA GLY A 77 2.65 10.43 9.65
C GLY A 77 3.27 10.15 8.28
N TRP A 78 4.26 10.94 7.86
CA TRP A 78 4.97 10.74 6.59
C TRP A 78 5.69 9.38 6.52
N GLN A 79 6.21 8.87 7.63
CA GLN A 79 6.85 7.55 7.66
C GLN A 79 5.83 6.44 7.39
N LYS A 80 4.61 6.57 7.95
CA LYS A 80 3.51 5.62 7.70
C LYS A 80 3.10 5.62 6.23
N VAL A 81 3.08 6.80 5.60
CA VAL A 81 2.81 6.94 4.16
C VAL A 81 3.87 6.21 3.34
N HIS A 82 5.15 6.42 3.61
CA HIS A 82 6.21 5.71 2.88
C HIS A 82 6.16 4.21 3.09
N VAL A 83 5.98 3.73 4.32
CA VAL A 83 5.89 2.29 4.59
C VAL A 83 4.70 1.68 3.85
N LEU A 84 3.53 2.33 3.90
CA LEU A 84 2.33 1.84 3.23
C LEU A 84 2.45 1.88 1.70
N ALA A 85 3.03 2.95 1.16
CA ALA A 85 3.28 3.06 -0.28
C ALA A 85 4.30 2.01 -0.75
N SER A 86 5.40 1.81 -0.04
CA SER A 86 6.42 0.82 -0.39
C SER A 86 5.89 -0.61 -0.29
N ASP A 87 5.07 -0.92 0.71
CA ASP A 87 4.52 -2.27 0.91
C ASP A 87 3.50 -2.66 -0.18
N HIS A 88 2.66 -1.73 -0.65
CA HIS A 88 1.68 -2.01 -1.73
C HIS A 88 2.22 -1.79 -3.14
N LEU A 89 3.02 -0.74 -3.32
CA LEU A 89 3.42 -0.26 -4.64
C LEU A 89 4.88 -0.59 -4.96
N GLY A 90 5.72 -0.90 -3.98
CA GLY A 90 7.15 -1.16 -4.18
C GLY A 90 7.43 -2.22 -5.24
N PRO A 91 6.86 -3.43 -5.14
CA PRO A 91 7.07 -4.48 -6.15
C PRO A 91 6.59 -4.07 -7.55
N ILE A 92 5.46 -3.36 -7.64
CA ILE A 92 4.89 -2.91 -8.92
C ILE A 92 5.73 -1.78 -9.52
N ALA A 93 6.19 -0.84 -8.69
CA ALA A 93 7.06 0.25 -9.09
C ALA A 93 8.42 -0.28 -9.59
N PHE A 94 8.98 -1.27 -8.89
CA PHE A 94 10.21 -1.94 -9.31
C PHE A 94 10.02 -2.69 -10.65
N LEU A 95 8.89 -3.39 -10.82
CA LEU A 95 8.56 -4.05 -12.07
C LEU A 95 8.41 -3.04 -13.21
N ALA A 96 7.70 -1.94 -12.99
CA ALA A 96 7.54 -0.88 -13.98
C ALA A 96 8.90 -0.26 -14.37
N ALA A 97 9.76 0.02 -13.38
CA ALA A 97 11.11 0.53 -13.62
C ALA A 97 11.93 -0.43 -14.50
N SER A 98 11.87 -1.73 -14.17
CA SER A 98 12.60 -2.78 -14.89
C SER A 98 12.09 -2.93 -16.33
N VAL A 99 10.78 -2.93 -16.54
CA VAL A 99 10.17 -3.01 -17.89
C VAL A 99 10.56 -1.81 -18.74
N VAL A 100 10.49 -0.61 -18.17
CA VAL A 100 10.86 0.62 -18.89
C VAL A 100 12.36 0.67 -19.18
N ALA A 101 13.21 0.31 -18.22
CA ALA A 101 14.65 0.25 -18.44
C ALA A 101 15.02 -0.75 -19.55
N VAL A 102 14.43 -1.95 -19.55
CA VAL A 102 14.65 -2.94 -20.62
C VAL A 102 14.13 -2.43 -21.96
N ALA A 103 12.99 -1.77 -22.01
CA ALA A 103 12.47 -1.19 -23.26
C ALA A 103 13.42 -0.11 -23.81
N VAL A 104 13.95 0.76 -22.95
CA VAL A 104 14.94 1.77 -23.34
C VAL A 104 16.22 1.11 -23.83
N HIS A 105 16.71 0.08 -23.14
CA HIS A 105 17.88 -0.68 -23.55
C HIS A 105 17.71 -1.25 -24.97
N VAL A 106 16.55 -1.86 -25.26
CA VAL A 106 16.23 -2.39 -26.58
C VAL A 106 16.21 -1.26 -27.63
N VAL A 107 15.62 -0.12 -27.32
CA VAL A 107 15.63 1.04 -28.24
C VAL A 107 17.06 1.52 -28.50
N GLN A 108 17.91 1.62 -27.48
CA GLN A 108 19.31 2.01 -27.62
C GLN A 108 20.14 1.01 -28.42
N HIS A 109 19.72 -0.26 -28.47
CA HIS A 109 20.36 -1.25 -29.33
C HIS A 109 20.07 -1.00 -30.82
N PHE A 110 18.90 -0.46 -31.17
CA PHE A 110 18.49 -0.20 -32.55
C PHE A 110 18.74 1.24 -33.02
N TYR A 111 18.92 2.16 -32.09
CA TYR A 111 19.12 3.58 -32.37
C TYR A 111 20.34 4.11 -31.62
N GLU A 112 21.20 4.86 -32.32
CA GLU A 112 22.36 5.54 -31.72
C GLU A 112 21.92 6.71 -30.83
N LEU A 113 21.41 6.38 -29.65
CA LEU A 113 21.13 7.34 -28.59
C LEU A 113 22.41 7.61 -27.78
N PRO A 114 22.63 8.83 -27.27
CA PRO A 114 23.75 9.12 -26.39
C PRO A 114 23.68 8.25 -25.13
N THR A 115 24.64 7.32 -24.99
CA THR A 115 24.78 6.46 -23.82
C THR A 115 25.82 7.05 -22.89
N VAL A 116 25.38 7.87 -21.94
CA VAL A 116 26.23 8.21 -20.79
C VAL A 116 26.14 7.04 -19.82
N PRO A 117 27.24 6.29 -19.58
CA PRO A 117 27.20 5.14 -18.70
C PRO A 117 27.08 5.61 -17.24
N CYS A 118 26.12 5.04 -16.53
CA CYS A 118 26.01 5.10 -15.08
C CYS A 118 26.53 3.78 -14.53
N THR A 119 27.56 3.85 -13.69
CA THR A 119 28.16 2.68 -13.06
C THR A 119 27.79 2.64 -11.58
N GLY A 120 27.64 1.43 -11.05
CA GLY A 120 27.36 1.23 -9.64
C GLY A 120 27.72 -0.19 -9.21
N ASP A 121 27.51 -0.45 -7.93
CA ASP A 121 27.71 -1.76 -7.33
C ASP A 121 26.45 -2.13 -6.53
N PHE A 122 25.95 -3.34 -6.75
CA PHE A 122 24.87 -3.91 -5.96
C PHE A 122 25.33 -5.24 -5.34
N HIS A 123 25.60 -5.20 -4.03
CA HIS A 123 26.11 -6.35 -3.26
C HIS A 123 27.38 -6.98 -3.85
N GLY A 124 28.33 -6.17 -4.30
CA GLY A 124 29.58 -6.62 -4.92
C GLY A 124 29.46 -6.99 -6.39
N ASN A 125 28.28 -6.81 -7.01
CA ASN A 125 28.09 -7.02 -8.44
C ASN A 125 28.13 -5.66 -9.14
N PRO A 126 29.19 -5.36 -9.92
CA PRO A 126 29.25 -4.14 -10.68
C PRO A 126 28.21 -4.19 -11.81
N PHE A 127 27.54 -3.07 -12.04
CA PHE A 127 26.62 -2.92 -13.15
C PHE A 127 26.91 -1.64 -13.93
N VAL A 128 26.54 -1.67 -15.22
CA VAL A 128 26.57 -0.52 -16.12
C VAL A 128 25.20 -0.42 -16.76
N ILE A 129 24.55 0.72 -16.55
CA ILE A 129 23.26 1.06 -17.18
C ILE A 129 23.40 2.39 -17.88
N SER A 130 22.57 2.67 -18.88
CA SER A 130 22.58 3.98 -19.50
C SER A 130 21.85 5.02 -18.63
N PHE A 131 22.26 6.29 -18.72
CA PHE A 131 21.56 7.40 -18.07
C PHE A 131 20.05 7.40 -18.36
N TRP A 132 19.66 7.08 -19.60
CA TRP A 132 18.25 7.04 -20.02
C TRP A 132 17.49 5.88 -19.40
N GLU A 133 18.11 4.69 -19.30
CA GLU A 133 17.52 3.53 -18.62
C GLU A 133 17.23 3.87 -17.14
N LEU A 134 18.20 4.51 -16.46
CA LEU A 134 18.06 4.92 -15.07
C LEU A 134 16.94 5.97 -14.91
N CYS A 135 17.02 7.09 -15.63
CA CYS A 135 16.07 8.19 -15.44
C CYS A 135 14.64 7.82 -15.82
N LEU A 136 14.44 7.09 -16.92
CA LEU A 136 13.09 6.68 -17.34
C LEU A 136 12.54 5.56 -16.46
N GLY A 137 13.40 4.64 -16.01
CA GLY A 137 13.03 3.63 -15.01
C GLY A 137 12.60 4.26 -13.69
N GLU A 138 13.38 5.20 -13.16
CA GLU A 138 13.04 5.95 -11.94
C GLU A 138 11.75 6.77 -12.11
N ALA A 139 11.59 7.46 -13.25
CA ALA A 139 10.37 8.20 -13.53
C ALA A 139 9.14 7.27 -13.53
N ALA A 140 9.24 6.10 -14.15
CA ALA A 140 8.17 5.10 -14.14
C ALA A 140 7.86 4.60 -12.72
N ALA A 141 8.90 4.32 -11.92
CA ALA A 141 8.73 3.92 -10.51
C ALA A 141 8.00 5.01 -9.71
N LEU A 142 8.42 6.27 -9.87
CA LEU A 142 7.81 7.42 -9.19
C LEU A 142 6.36 7.64 -9.62
N CYS A 143 6.04 7.49 -10.91
CA CYS A 143 4.66 7.55 -11.40
C CYS A 143 3.79 6.46 -10.75
N VAL A 144 4.30 5.23 -10.63
CA VAL A 144 3.57 4.14 -9.96
C VAL A 144 3.45 4.42 -8.46
N ALA A 145 4.50 4.87 -7.78
CA ALA A 145 4.45 5.18 -6.36
C ALA A 145 3.46 6.33 -6.06
N PHE A 146 3.41 7.34 -6.93
CA PHE A 146 2.53 8.49 -6.75
C PHE A 146 1.08 8.20 -7.13
N ALA A 147 0.81 7.55 -8.27
CA ALA A 147 -0.55 7.37 -8.79
C ALA A 147 -1.12 5.95 -8.58
N GLY A 148 -0.27 4.96 -8.35
CA GLY A 148 -0.63 3.54 -8.24
C GLY A 148 -1.60 3.23 -7.11
N HIS A 149 -1.61 4.05 -6.05
CA HIS A 149 -2.55 3.91 -4.94
C HIS A 149 -4.02 4.00 -5.38
N ASN A 150 -4.32 4.64 -6.52
CA ASN A 150 -5.68 4.70 -7.06
C ASN A 150 -6.24 3.34 -7.49
N PHE A 151 -5.36 2.37 -7.76
CA PHE A 151 -5.72 1.01 -8.16
C PHE A 151 -5.72 0.03 -6.98
N CYS A 152 -5.31 0.46 -5.78
CA CYS A 152 -5.33 -0.38 -4.59
C CYS A 152 -6.75 -0.50 -4.03
N THR A 153 -7.27 -1.72 -3.99
CA THR A 153 -8.59 -2.04 -3.41
C THR A 153 -8.50 -2.55 -1.97
N THR A 154 -7.28 -2.73 -1.45
CA THR A 154 -7.02 -3.27 -0.12
C THR A 154 -7.68 -2.42 0.97
N GLN A 155 -8.37 -3.07 1.90
CA GLN A 155 -9.09 -2.45 3.02
C GLN A 155 -8.34 -2.66 4.33
N TYR A 156 -8.13 -1.56 5.04
CA TYR A 156 -7.46 -1.52 6.33
C TYR A 156 -8.43 -1.13 7.43
N PHE A 157 -8.27 -1.72 8.61
CA PHE A 157 -8.78 -1.11 9.82
C PHE A 157 -7.80 -0.04 10.31
N LEU A 158 -8.29 1.18 10.49
CA LEU A 158 -7.57 2.29 11.10
C LEU A 158 -8.41 2.82 12.26
N ASP A 159 -7.90 2.67 13.48
CA ASP A 159 -8.56 3.03 14.73
C ASP A 159 -9.21 4.42 14.71
N CYS A 160 -8.46 5.45 14.33
CA CYS A 160 -8.91 6.85 14.34
C CYS A 160 -9.95 7.21 13.26
N VAL A 161 -10.24 6.28 12.34
CA VAL A 161 -11.19 6.46 11.24
C VAL A 161 -12.37 5.48 11.34
N CYS A 162 -12.12 4.28 11.84
CA CYS A 162 -13.11 3.19 11.84
C CYS A 162 -13.89 3.10 13.16
N ILE A 163 -13.43 3.77 14.22
CA ILE A 163 -14.11 3.86 15.51
C ILE A 163 -14.76 5.24 15.61
N HIS A 164 -16.05 5.27 15.92
CA HIS A 164 -16.73 6.51 16.29
C HIS A 164 -16.20 6.96 17.66
N GLN A 165 -15.54 8.13 17.71
CA GLN A 165 -15.10 8.75 18.96
C GLN A 165 -16.25 9.46 19.67
#